data_AF-A0A1H8EI28-F1
#
_entry.id   AF-A0A1H8EI28-F1
#
_cell.length_a   1.000
_cell.length_b   1.000
_cell.length_c   1.000
_cell.angle_alpha   90.00
_cell.angle_beta   90.00
_cell.angle_gamma   90.00
#
_symmetry.space_group_name_H-M   'P 1'
#
loop_
_entity.id
_entity.type
_entity.pdbx_description
1 polymer ?
#
loop_
_entity_poly.entity_id
_entity_poly.type
_entity_poly.pdbx_seq_one_letter_code
_entity_poly.pdbx_strand_id
1 'polypeptide(L)'
;MAGVNFTVLGVEECAAFFKELGKVPQKTVKKAARAGAVMVRKKILSSGHLPVKDGHLRDSIIVMERKNGKKRNRSGKAEFDVANNPDLNFVFQKKIKEVGKYGGTSQTGYYPASMEYGFKSAKGFVPGHHYMRDTAEAEESAVQNKMLEVISKDIDALQRGMK
;
A
#
# COMPACT_ATOMS: atom_id res chain seq x y z
N MET A 1 12.80 25.74 -33.21
CA MET A 1 11.52 25.26 -32.66
C MET A 1 11.07 26.27 -31.62
N ALA A 2 9.91 26.90 -31.82
CA ALA A 2 9.43 27.95 -30.92
C ALA A 2 9.10 27.34 -29.55
N GLY A 3 9.81 27.77 -28.50
CA GLY A 3 9.55 27.36 -27.13
C GLY A 3 8.21 27.91 -26.68
N VAL A 4 7.27 27.02 -26.36
CA VAL A 4 5.97 27.44 -25.83
C VAL A 4 6.18 27.83 -24.37
N ASN A 5 6.10 29.13 -24.10
CA ASN A 5 6.12 29.68 -22.74
C ASN A 5 4.68 29.70 -22.22
N PHE A 6 4.36 28.83 -21.26
CA PHE A 6 3.08 28.90 -20.55
C PHE A 6 3.27 29.69 -19.25
N THR A 7 2.52 30.77 -19.08
CA THR A 7 2.36 31.45 -17.80
C THR A 7 1.14 30.88 -17.10
N VAL A 8 1.35 30.20 -15.98
CA VAL A 8 0.25 29.69 -15.15
C VAL A 8 -0.28 30.86 -14.32
N LEU A 9 -1.41 31.42 -14.72
CA LEU A 9 -2.10 32.47 -13.98
C LEU A 9 -2.82 31.85 -12.76
N GLY A 10 -2.76 32.51 -11.61
CA GLY A 10 -3.51 32.11 -10.40
C GLY A 10 -2.76 31.20 -9.43
N VAL A 11 -1.46 30.93 -9.62
CA VAL A 11 -0.68 30.10 -8.67
C VAL A 11 -0.55 30.78 -7.31
N GLU A 12 -0.32 32.09 -7.29
CA GLU A 12 -0.21 32.87 -6.05
C GLU A 12 -1.56 32.99 -5.34
N GLU A 13 -2.65 33.13 -6.08
CA GLU A 13 -4.02 33.15 -5.56
C GLU A 13 -4.41 31.78 -4.98
N CYS A 14 -4.07 30.68 -5.66
CA CYS A 14 -4.21 29.34 -5.10
C CYS A 14 -3.39 29.17 -3.82
N ALA A 15 -2.13 29.63 -3.80
CA ALA A 15 -1.27 29.53 -2.63
C ALA A 15 -1.80 30.36 -1.44
N ALA A 16 -2.33 31.56 -1.70
CA ALA A 16 -2.98 32.41 -0.71
C ALA A 16 -4.28 31.78 -0.19
N PHE A 17 -5.07 31.18 -1.08
CA PHE A 17 -6.30 30.46 -0.73
C PHE A 17 -6.02 29.23 0.14
N PHE A 18 -4.96 28.46 -0.15
CA PHE A 18 -4.52 27.36 0.72
C PHE A 18 -4.00 27.83 2.08
N LYS A 19 -3.39 29.02 2.15
CA LYS A 19 -3.03 29.67 3.44
C LYS A 19 -4.26 30.11 4.23
N GLU A 20 -5.26 30.71 3.58
CA GLU A 20 -6.52 31.14 4.23
C GLU A 20 -7.39 29.96 4.68
N LEU A 21 -7.44 28.88 3.89
CA LEU A 21 -8.16 27.65 4.29
C LEU A 21 -7.57 27.00 5.54
N GLY A 22 -6.32 27.31 5.89
CA GLY A 22 -5.58 26.80 7.04
C GLY A 22 -5.27 25.30 6.95
N LYS A 23 -6.30 24.45 7.06
CA LYS A 23 -6.24 22.99 6.86
C LYS A 23 -7.30 22.59 5.84
N VAL A 24 -6.85 22.07 4.70
CA VAL A 24 -7.74 21.39 3.74
C VAL A 24 -8.52 20.32 4.51
N PRO A 25 -9.86 20.22 4.33
CA PRO A 25 -10.66 19.25 5.05
C PRO A 25 -10.07 17.84 4.91
N GLN A 26 -9.87 17.16 6.04
CA GLN A 26 -9.24 15.84 6.04
C GLN A 26 -9.97 14.84 5.14
N LYS A 27 -11.29 14.99 4.97
CA LYS A 27 -12.11 14.20 4.05
C LYS A 27 -11.66 14.36 2.60
N THR A 28 -11.41 15.59 2.16
CA THR A 28 -10.93 15.93 0.81
C THR A 28 -9.55 15.35 0.56
N VAL A 29 -8.62 15.54 1.51
CA VAL A 29 -7.25 14.99 1.41
C VAL A 29 -7.28 13.46 1.33
N LYS A 30 -8.07 12.79 2.18
CA LYS A 30 -8.24 11.33 2.15
C LYS A 30 -8.81 10.85 0.82
N LYS A 31 -9.77 11.57 0.25
CA LYS A 31 -10.39 11.25 -1.05
C LYS A 31 -9.38 11.35 -2.18
N ALA A 32 -8.58 12.41 -2.21
CA ALA A 32 -7.52 12.60 -3.19
C ALA A 32 -6.41 11.56 -3.06
N ALA A 33 -5.90 11.32 -1.85
CA ALA A 33 -4.90 10.29 -1.59
C ALA A 33 -5.38 8.89 -2.04
N ARG A 34 -6.66 8.57 -1.80
CA ARG A 34 -7.26 7.32 -2.28
C ARG A 34 -7.31 7.25 -3.81
N ALA A 35 -7.62 8.34 -4.49
CA ALA A 35 -7.64 8.39 -5.96
C ALA A 35 -6.23 8.15 -6.54
N GLY A 36 -5.20 8.77 -5.95
CA GLY A 36 -3.80 8.54 -6.30
C GLY A 36 -3.39 7.08 -6.08
N ALA A 37 -3.66 6.54 -4.88
CA ALA A 37 -3.36 5.14 -4.56
C ALA A 37 -4.05 4.13 -5.49
N VAL A 38 -5.28 4.41 -5.94
CA VAL A 38 -5.99 3.55 -6.91
C VAL A 38 -5.31 3.56 -8.27
N MET A 39 -4.77 4.70 -8.72
CA MET A 39 -4.03 4.79 -9.98
C MET A 39 -2.76 3.93 -9.93
N VAL A 40 -1.93 4.13 -8.90
CA VAL A 40 -0.71 3.32 -8.68
C VAL A 40 -1.05 1.85 -8.59
N ARG A 41 -2.09 1.48 -7.83
CA ARG A 41 -2.54 0.09 -7.71
C ARG A 41 -2.91 -0.52 -9.06
N LYS A 42 -3.61 0.21 -9.94
CA LYS A 42 -3.96 -0.29 -11.28
C LYS A 42 -2.71 -0.54 -12.12
N LYS A 43 -1.72 0.34 -12.03
CA LYS A 43 -0.45 0.21 -12.74
C LYS A 43 0.39 -0.96 -12.25
N ILE A 44 0.46 -1.15 -10.92
CA ILE A 44 1.09 -2.33 -10.31
C ILE A 44 0.37 -3.60 -10.79
N LEU A 45 -0.96 -3.61 -10.84
CA LEU A 45 -1.75 -4.74 -11.35
C LEU A 45 -1.44 -5.08 -12.82
N SER A 46 -1.05 -4.10 -13.63
CA SER A 46 -0.67 -4.28 -15.03
C SER A 46 0.83 -4.49 -15.27
N SER A 47 1.69 -4.40 -14.24
CA SER A 47 3.14 -4.46 -14.43
C SER A 47 3.67 -5.85 -14.81
N GLY A 48 2.87 -6.90 -14.61
CA GLY A 48 3.26 -8.29 -14.88
C GLY A 48 4.27 -8.88 -13.89
N HIS A 49 4.76 -8.09 -12.94
CA HIS A 49 5.73 -8.52 -11.91
C HIS A 49 5.07 -8.99 -10.61
N LEU A 50 3.74 -8.93 -10.52
CA LEU A 50 3.01 -9.38 -9.36
C LEU A 50 3.11 -10.91 -9.19
N PRO A 51 3.17 -11.40 -7.94
CA PRO A 51 3.01 -12.82 -7.67
C PRO A 51 1.69 -13.36 -8.24
N VAL A 52 1.74 -14.57 -8.78
CA VAL A 52 0.57 -15.25 -9.35
C VAL A 52 -0.51 -15.41 -8.28
N LYS A 53 -1.76 -15.15 -8.67
CA LYS A 53 -2.92 -15.32 -7.78
C LYS A 53 -3.37 -16.77 -7.77
N ASP A 54 -2.73 -17.58 -6.94
CA ASP A 54 -3.09 -18.99 -6.77
C ASP A 54 -4.31 -19.20 -5.84
N GLY A 55 -4.83 -18.13 -5.23
CA GLY A 55 -5.98 -18.19 -4.32
C GLY A 55 -5.64 -18.56 -2.87
N HIS A 56 -4.45 -19.13 -2.65
CA HIS A 56 -4.01 -19.60 -1.33
C HIS A 56 -4.11 -18.57 -0.21
N LEU A 57 -3.90 -17.28 -0.48
CA LEU A 57 -4.04 -16.23 0.54
C LEU A 57 -5.49 -16.07 1.03
N ARG A 58 -6.46 -16.27 0.14
CA ARG A 58 -7.87 -16.26 0.52
C ARG A 58 -8.20 -17.49 1.36
N ASP A 59 -7.71 -18.65 0.94
CA ASP A 59 -7.94 -19.93 1.62
C ASP A 59 -7.20 -19.99 2.97
N SER A 60 -6.14 -19.21 3.13
CA SER A 60 -5.41 -19.10 4.39
C SER A 60 -6.09 -18.23 5.41
N ILE A 61 -7.05 -17.37 5.05
CA ILE A 61 -7.71 -16.53 6.05
C ILE A 61 -8.75 -17.38 6.76
N ILE A 62 -8.48 -17.69 8.03
CA ILE A 62 -9.38 -18.43 8.91
C ILE A 62 -9.84 -17.56 10.07
N VAL A 63 -11.03 -17.84 10.56
CA VAL A 63 -11.57 -17.23 11.78
C VAL A 63 -11.28 -18.19 12.93
N MET A 64 -10.41 -17.78 13.85
CA MET A 64 -10.03 -18.56 15.02
C MET A 64 -10.70 -18.01 16.27
N GLU A 65 -11.32 -18.87 17.07
CA GLU A 65 -11.77 -18.50 18.40
C GLU A 65 -10.54 -18.14 19.26
N ARG A 66 -10.53 -16.94 19.83
CA ARG A 66 -9.45 -16.47 20.68
C ARG A 66 -9.45 -17.31 21.95
N LYS A 67 -8.38 -18.09 22.16
CA LYS A 67 -8.21 -19.00 23.32
C LYS A 67 -8.40 -18.32 24.70
N ASN A 68 -8.30 -16.99 24.76
CA ASN A 68 -8.54 -16.20 25.97
C ASN A 68 -9.98 -16.28 26.52
N GLY A 69 -10.96 -16.69 25.70
CA GLY A 69 -12.33 -16.98 26.14
C GLY A 69 -12.45 -18.25 27.02
N LYS A 70 -11.39 -19.08 27.09
CA LYS A 70 -11.34 -20.33 27.86
C LYS A 70 -10.33 -20.30 29.01
N LYS A 71 -10.03 -19.12 29.58
CA LYS A 71 -9.51 -19.10 30.96
C LYS A 71 -10.63 -19.64 31.84
N ARG A 72 -10.46 -20.89 32.26
CA ARG A 72 -11.33 -21.83 33.01
C ARG A 72 -12.32 -21.26 34.06
N ASN A 73 -12.26 -19.98 34.42
CA ASN A 73 -13.05 -19.35 35.48
C ASN A 73 -13.85 -18.10 35.06
N ARG A 74 -13.91 -17.72 33.77
CA ARG A 74 -14.74 -16.58 33.31
C ARG A 74 -15.47 -16.93 32.01
N SER A 75 -16.76 -17.21 32.11
CA SER A 75 -17.65 -17.38 30.95
C SER A 75 -17.88 -16.02 30.27
N GLY A 76 -16.97 -15.62 29.38
CA GLY A 76 -17.14 -14.47 28.49
C GLY A 76 -17.79 -14.87 27.16
N LYS A 77 -18.19 -13.87 26.36
CA LYS A 77 -18.60 -14.09 24.96
C LYS A 77 -17.39 -14.60 24.16
N ALA A 78 -17.62 -15.49 23.21
CA ALA A 78 -16.57 -15.95 22.30
C ALA A 78 -16.08 -14.77 21.44
N GLU A 79 -14.78 -14.47 21.55
CA GLU A 79 -14.09 -13.54 20.67
C GLU A 79 -13.44 -14.32 19.53
N PHE A 80 -13.53 -13.81 18.31
CA PHE A 80 -12.92 -14.42 17.14
C PHE A 80 -11.87 -13.49 16.56
N ASP A 81 -10.67 -14.02 16.33
CA ASP A 81 -9.59 -13.35 15.64
C ASP A 81 -9.55 -13.85 14.18
N VAL A 82 -9.25 -12.95 13.25
CA VAL A 82 -8.92 -13.32 11.87
C VAL A 82 -7.43 -13.62 11.83
N ALA A 83 -7.06 -14.82 11.43
CA ALA A 83 -5.68 -15.29 11.42
C ALA A 83 -5.36 -16.06 10.13
N ASN A 84 -4.07 -16.20 9.83
CA ASN A 84 -3.62 -17.07 8.75
C ASN A 84 -3.60 -18.52 9.22
N ASN A 85 -4.09 -19.43 8.38
CA ASN A 85 -4.12 -20.86 8.58
C ASN A 85 -2.68 -21.37 8.68
N PRO A 86 -2.26 -21.89 9.84
CA PRO A 86 -0.92 -22.43 10.01
C PRO A 86 -0.60 -23.56 9.04
N ASP A 87 -1.61 -24.31 8.61
CA ASP A 87 -1.46 -25.43 7.68
C ASP A 87 -1.02 -24.98 6.30
N LEU A 88 -1.28 -23.71 5.92
CA LEU A 88 -0.85 -23.14 4.64
C LEU A 88 0.47 -22.37 4.75
N ASN A 89 1.16 -22.40 5.90
CA ASN A 89 2.45 -21.75 6.04
C ASN A 89 3.50 -22.28 5.06
N PHE A 90 3.43 -23.55 4.64
CA PHE A 90 4.36 -24.09 3.65
C PHE A 90 4.28 -23.38 2.28
N VAL A 91 3.15 -22.74 1.98
CA VAL A 91 2.95 -21.94 0.76
C VAL A 91 3.62 -20.57 0.90
N PHE A 92 3.43 -19.89 2.03
CA PHE A 92 3.88 -18.50 2.23
C PHE A 92 5.29 -18.37 2.79
N GLN A 93 5.77 -19.41 3.45
CA GLN A 93 7.03 -19.44 4.17
C GLN A 93 7.90 -20.58 3.66
N LYS A 94 9.06 -20.24 3.09
CA LYS A 94 10.04 -21.26 2.70
C LYS A 94 11.03 -21.47 3.85
N LYS A 95 11.25 -22.74 4.22
CA LYS A 95 12.29 -23.09 5.20
C LYS A 95 13.66 -22.67 4.68
N ILE A 96 14.41 -21.98 5.52
CA ILE A 96 15.79 -21.61 5.22
C ILE A 96 16.66 -22.84 5.50
N LYS A 97 17.46 -23.26 4.52
CA LYS A 97 18.30 -24.47 4.64
C LYS A 97 19.38 -24.33 5.72
N GLU A 98 20.02 -23.17 5.79
CA GLU A 98 21.10 -22.86 6.73
C GLU A 98 20.79 -21.53 7.41
N VAL A 99 20.12 -21.58 8.56
CA VAL A 99 19.75 -20.39 9.32
C VAL A 99 21.00 -19.66 9.81
N GLY A 100 21.02 -18.33 9.70
CA GLY A 100 22.12 -17.50 10.18
C GLY A 100 23.31 -17.38 9.23
N LYS A 101 23.47 -18.26 8.23
CA LYS A 101 24.65 -18.26 7.33
C LYS A 101 24.79 -16.99 6.48
N TYR A 102 23.67 -16.38 6.08
CA TYR A 102 23.65 -15.17 5.24
C TYR A 102 22.89 -14.01 5.92
N GLY A 103 22.70 -14.09 7.24
CA GLY A 103 21.98 -13.12 8.06
C GLY A 103 20.56 -13.58 8.46
N GLY A 104 20.09 -13.06 9.60
CA GLY A 104 18.77 -13.36 10.16
C GLY A 104 18.73 -14.62 11.03
N THR A 105 17.91 -14.58 12.09
CA THR A 105 17.65 -15.71 13.00
C THR A 105 16.38 -16.48 12.66
N SER A 106 15.63 -16.02 11.65
CA SER A 106 14.38 -16.66 11.24
C SER A 106 14.64 -18.01 10.59
N GLN A 107 13.83 -19.01 10.95
CA GLN A 107 13.83 -20.34 10.35
C GLN A 107 13.14 -20.35 8.97
N THR A 108 12.39 -19.30 8.66
CA THR A 108 11.61 -19.17 7.43
C THR A 108 11.81 -17.82 6.76
N GLY A 109 11.80 -17.84 5.42
CA GLY A 109 11.78 -16.63 4.58
C GLY A 109 10.38 -16.38 4.04
N TYR A 110 9.93 -15.12 4.11
CA TYR A 110 8.62 -14.70 3.60
C TYR A 110 8.73 -14.27 2.13
N TYR A 111 8.06 -15.04 1.25
CA TYR A 111 8.25 -14.95 -0.20
C TYR A 111 7.89 -13.58 -0.82
N PRO A 112 6.79 -12.90 -0.43
CA PRO A 112 6.44 -11.60 -1.03
C PRO A 112 7.47 -10.49 -0.78
N ALA A 113 8.07 -10.45 0.43
CA ALA A 113 9.06 -9.43 0.76
C ALA A 113 10.37 -9.64 -0.02
N SER A 114 10.77 -10.90 -0.20
CA SER A 114 11.96 -11.25 -0.99
C SER A 114 11.81 -10.96 -2.48
N MET A 115 10.58 -11.00 -3.02
CA MET A 115 10.31 -10.62 -4.40
C MET A 115 10.38 -9.11 -4.64
N GLU A 116 9.89 -8.30 -3.71
CA GLU A 116 9.93 -6.84 -3.83
C GLU A 116 11.33 -6.28 -3.56
N TYR A 117 12.00 -6.72 -2.48
CA TYR A 117 13.23 -6.10 -1.99
C TYR A 117 14.49 -6.94 -2.21
N GLY A 118 14.35 -8.18 -2.65
CA GLY A 118 15.48 -9.10 -2.83
C GLY A 118 15.87 -9.82 -1.55
N PHE A 119 16.91 -10.64 -1.64
CA PHE A 119 17.42 -11.43 -0.52
C PHE A 119 18.91 -11.77 -0.69
N LYS A 120 19.59 -12.00 0.44
CA LYS A 120 20.97 -12.49 0.42
C LYS A 120 21.00 -13.98 0.11
N SER A 121 21.86 -14.39 -0.82
CA SER A 121 22.11 -15.78 -1.19
C SER A 121 23.59 -16.15 -1.04
N ALA A 122 23.90 -17.44 -1.17
CA ALA A 122 25.27 -17.95 -1.14
C ALA A 122 26.21 -17.31 -2.17
N LYS A 123 25.67 -16.82 -3.29
CA LYS A 123 26.42 -16.23 -4.40
C LYS A 123 26.39 -14.70 -4.39
N GLY A 124 25.86 -14.08 -3.33
CA GLY A 124 25.67 -12.64 -3.23
C GLY A 124 24.20 -12.24 -3.10
N PHE A 125 23.92 -10.94 -3.18
CA PHE A 125 22.57 -10.39 -3.07
C PHE A 125 21.80 -10.60 -4.38
N VAL A 126 20.63 -11.23 -4.30
CA VAL A 126 19.69 -11.32 -5.42
C VAL A 126 18.74 -10.12 -5.29
N PRO A 127 18.77 -9.16 -6.23
CA PRO A 127 17.90 -7.98 -6.17
C PRO A 127 16.43 -8.36 -6.34
N GLY A 128 15.56 -7.60 -5.68
CA GLY A 128 14.12 -7.69 -5.87
C GLY A 128 13.69 -6.99 -7.14
N HIS A 129 12.44 -7.21 -7.53
CA HIS A 129 11.83 -6.57 -8.69
C HIS A 129 11.38 -5.12 -8.44
N HIS A 130 11.30 -4.70 -7.17
CA HIS A 130 10.89 -3.34 -6.78
C HIS A 130 9.61 -2.85 -7.47
N TYR A 131 8.70 -3.75 -7.83
CA TYR A 131 7.59 -3.43 -8.72
C TYR A 131 6.56 -2.50 -8.07
N MET A 132 6.46 -2.46 -6.74
CA MET A 132 5.60 -1.46 -6.07
C MET A 132 6.30 -0.10 -6.04
N ARG A 133 7.59 -0.08 -5.69
CA ARG A 133 8.37 1.15 -5.59
C ARG A 133 8.55 1.82 -6.95
N ASP A 134 9.08 1.10 -7.93
CA ASP A 134 9.40 1.64 -9.25
C ASP A 134 8.15 2.13 -9.96
N THR A 135 7.02 1.42 -9.81
CA THR A 135 5.73 1.86 -10.35
C THR A 135 5.22 3.12 -9.65
N ALA A 136 5.41 3.25 -8.34
CA ALA A 136 5.00 4.45 -7.61
C ALA A 136 5.86 5.67 -8.01
N GLU A 137 7.17 5.48 -8.15
CA GLU A 137 8.10 6.53 -8.59
C GLU A 137 7.82 6.94 -10.05
N ALA A 138 7.59 5.99 -10.95
CA ALA A 138 7.29 6.28 -12.36
C ALA A 138 5.96 7.03 -12.57
N GLU A 139 4.97 6.82 -11.70
CA GLU A 139 3.65 7.44 -11.81
C GLU A 139 3.49 8.68 -10.92
N GLU A 140 4.56 9.14 -10.26
CA GLU A 140 4.49 10.23 -9.28
C GLU A 140 3.79 11.48 -9.82
N SER A 141 4.19 11.97 -10.99
CA SER A 141 3.60 13.17 -11.61
C SER A 141 2.12 12.96 -11.99
N ALA A 142 1.77 11.77 -12.49
CA ALA A 142 0.38 11.45 -12.85
C ALA A 142 -0.52 11.36 -11.62
N VAL A 143 0.00 10.79 -10.53
CA VAL A 143 -0.67 10.70 -9.23
C VAL A 143 -0.86 12.09 -8.63
N GLN A 144 0.18 12.93 -8.62
CA GLN A 144 0.09 14.30 -8.13
C GLN A 144 -0.98 15.10 -8.87
N ASN A 145 -0.97 15.06 -10.21
CA ASN A 145 -1.98 15.73 -11.03
C ASN A 145 -3.39 15.23 -10.71
N LYS A 146 -3.56 13.91 -10.52
CA LYS A 146 -4.87 13.37 -10.17
C LYS A 146 -5.34 13.77 -8.78
N MET A 147 -4.41 13.82 -7.82
CA MET A 147 -4.70 14.27 -6.47
C MET A 147 -5.13 15.73 -6.48
N LEU A 148 -4.40 16.61 -7.17
CA LEU A 148 -4.76 18.02 -7.33
C LEU A 148 -6.13 18.18 -7.98
N GLU A 149 -6.41 17.46 -9.08
CA GLU A 149 -7.71 17.48 -9.75
C GLU A 149 -8.86 17.11 -8.79
N VAL A 150 -8.67 16.08 -7.96
CA VAL A 150 -9.69 15.64 -7.00
C VAL A 150 -9.85 16.63 -5.86
N ILE A 151 -8.76 17.21 -5.35
CA ILE A 151 -8.80 18.23 -4.29
C ILE A 151 -9.55 19.46 -4.80
N SER A 152 -9.18 20.00 -5.96
CA SER A 152 -9.81 21.19 -6.54
C SER A 152 -11.31 20.96 -6.75
N LYS A 153 -11.72 19.84 -7.36
CA LYS A 153 -13.15 19.53 -7.56
C LYS A 153 -13.95 19.44 -6.26
N ASP A 154 -13.35 18.88 -5.22
CA ASP A 154 -14.02 18.70 -3.93
C ASP A 154 -14.12 20.03 -3.17
N ILE A 155 -13.07 20.86 -3.24
CA ILE A 155 -13.09 22.23 -2.70
C ILE A 155 -14.14 23.09 -3.42
N ASP A 156 -14.19 23.05 -4.75
CA ASP A 156 -15.19 23.79 -5.54
C ASP A 156 -16.61 23.36 -5.16
N ALA A 157 -16.82 22.06 -4.93
CA ALA A 157 -18.11 21.53 -4.49
C ALA A 157 -18.48 22.02 -3.08
N LEU A 158 -17.52 22.05 -2.15
CA LEU A 158 -17.73 22.59 -0.81
C LEU A 158 -18.07 24.09 -0.85
N GLN A 159 -17.37 24.88 -1.67
CA GLN A 159 -17.66 26.30 -1.85
C GLN A 159 -19.07 26.56 -2.41
N ARG A 160 -19.52 25.74 -3.38
CA ARG A 160 -20.89 25.84 -3.93
C ARG A 160 -21.97 25.47 -2.91
N GLY A 161 -21.67 24.55 -1.99
CA GLY A 161 -22.61 24.12 -0.95
C GLY A 161 -22.65 25.01 0.31
N MET A 162 -21.74 25.99 0.44
CA MET A 162 -21.77 27.00 1.51
C MET A 162 -22.58 28.26 1.15
N LYS A 163 -23.03 28.38 -0.11
CA LYS A 163 -23.91 29.46 -0.56
C LYS A 163 -25.37 29.15 -0.25
#